data_AF-A0A9X1FBK2-F1
#
_entry.id   AF-A0A9X1FBK2-F1
#
_cell.length_a   1.000
_cell.length_b   1.000
_cell.length_c   1.000
_cell.angle_alpha   90.00
_cell.angle_beta   90.00
_cell.angle_gamma   90.00
#
_symmetry.space_group_name_H-M   'P 1'
#
loop_
_entity.id
_entity.type
_entity.pdbx_description
1 polymer ?
#
loop_
_entity_poly.entity_id
_entity_poly.type
_entity_poly.pdbx_seq_one_letter_code
_entity_poly.pdbx_strand_id
1 'polypeptide(L)'
;MFNTIKTFNTIFVDGYVNRTGTYPLTLDFVFKDITNYNTAWEYYSEQLEANTTIFKVNNTTSTEAILAYNEDDTAFNIKHRKTLEKDPYIQEAYLILNDIFQL
;
A
#
# COMPACT_ATOMS: atom_id res chain seq x y z
N MET A 1 9.07 -3.53 4.82
CA MET A 1 7.92 -2.72 4.41
C MET A 1 7.58 -1.59 5.40
N PHE A 2 7.33 -1.87 6.69
CA PHE A 2 6.93 -0.83 7.66
C PHE A 2 7.91 0.35 7.81
N ASN A 3 9.21 0.13 7.64
CA ASN A 3 10.17 1.23 7.60
C ASN A 3 9.87 2.22 6.46
N THR A 4 9.50 1.73 5.28
CA THR A 4 9.12 2.58 4.14
C THR A 4 7.84 3.37 4.43
N ILE A 5 6.81 2.71 4.99
CA ILE A 5 5.58 3.38 5.44
C ILE A 5 5.91 4.49 6.45
N LYS A 6 6.74 4.17 7.45
CA LYS A 6 7.16 5.13 8.48
C LYS A 6 7.88 6.33 7.86
N THR A 7 8.85 6.10 6.98
CA THR A 7 9.61 7.16 6.30
C THR A 7 8.69 8.06 5.49
N PHE A 8 7.80 7.50 4.67
CA PHE A 8 6.85 8.28 3.90
C PHE A 8 5.91 9.08 4.80
N ASN A 9 5.37 8.46 5.87
CA ASN A 9 4.50 9.14 6.82
C ASN A 9 5.19 10.32 7.50
N THR A 10 6.46 10.19 7.91
CA THR A 10 7.23 11.30 8.48
C THR A 10 7.34 12.45 7.47
N ILE A 11 7.73 12.16 6.22
CA ILE A 11 7.82 13.18 5.16
C ILE A 11 6.47 13.87 4.93
N PHE A 12 5.40 13.09 4.83
CA PHE A 12 4.06 13.60 4.57
C PHE A 12 3.54 14.48 5.71
N VAL A 13 3.64 13.98 6.94
CA VAL A 13 3.15 14.67 8.13
C VAL A 13 3.93 15.95 8.37
N ASP A 14 5.26 15.88 8.40
CA ASP A 14 6.09 17.05 8.72
C ASP A 14 6.11 18.07 7.59
N GLY A 15 6.11 17.61 6.33
CA GLY A 15 6.20 18.47 5.15
C GLY A 15 4.88 19.11 4.72
N TYR A 16 3.75 18.42 4.93
CA TYR A 16 2.48 18.77 4.26
C TYR A 16 1.27 18.87 5.20
N VAL A 17 1.22 18.11 6.30
CA VAL A 17 0.10 18.18 7.26
C VAL A 17 0.39 19.21 8.36
N ASN A 18 1.52 19.07 9.04
CA ASN A 18 1.94 19.91 10.16
C ASN A 18 2.85 21.06 9.72
N ARG A 19 2.73 21.49 8.45
CA ARG A 19 3.57 22.54 7.91
C ARG A 19 3.32 23.85 8.65
N THR A 20 4.33 24.32 9.39
CA THR A 20 4.28 25.61 10.09
C THR A 20 5.06 26.69 9.34
N GLY A 21 4.55 27.92 9.35
CA GLY A 21 5.24 29.10 8.78
C GLY A 21 4.63 29.58 7.46
N THR A 22 5.29 30.56 6.83
CA THR A 22 4.87 31.13 5.55
C THR A 22 5.25 30.22 4.38
N TYR A 23 4.29 29.91 3.51
CA TYR A 23 4.50 29.17 2.27
C TYR A 23 4.88 30.12 1.12
N PRO A 24 6.12 30.08 0.59
CA PRO A 24 6.50 30.93 -0.53
C PRO A 24 5.73 30.54 -1.80
N LEU A 25 5.03 31.49 -2.40
CA LEU A 25 4.29 31.31 -3.66
C LEU A 25 5.14 31.57 -4.91
N THR A 26 6.46 31.40 -4.80
CA THR A 26 7.34 31.50 -5.97
C THR A 26 7.25 30.21 -6.78
N LEU A 27 7.31 30.34 -8.11
CA LEU A 27 7.17 29.20 -9.01
C LEU A 27 8.22 28.12 -8.71
N ASP A 28 9.47 28.52 -8.48
CA ASP A 28 10.57 27.61 -8.16
C ASP A 28 10.32 26.83 -6.87
N PHE A 29 9.77 27.49 -5.85
CA PHE A 29 9.48 26.85 -4.58
C PHE A 29 8.35 25.84 -4.73
N VAL A 30 7.23 26.25 -5.34
CA VAL A 30 6.06 25.39 -5.56
C VAL A 30 6.43 24.17 -6.42
N PHE A 31 7.18 24.38 -7.49
CA PHE A 31 7.64 23.29 -8.35
C PHE A 31 8.51 22.28 -7.60
N LYS A 32 9.47 22.77 -6.80
CA LYS A 32 10.34 21.90 -5.99
C LYS A 32 9.55 21.15 -4.92
N ASP A 33 8.59 21.80 -4.28
CA ASP A 33 7.76 21.22 -3.23
C ASP A 33 6.90 20.05 -3.75
N ILE A 34 6.26 20.24 -4.91
CA ILE A 34 5.49 19.20 -5.60
C ILE A 34 6.40 18.07 -6.06
N THR A 35 7.56 18.40 -6.65
CA THR A 35 8.51 17.39 -7.13
C THR A 35 8.98 16.51 -5.97
N ASN A 36 9.35 17.10 -4.83
CA ASN A 36 9.77 16.34 -3.65
C ASN A 36 8.66 15.41 -3.13
N TYR A 37 7.42 15.89 -3.10
CA TYR A 37 6.27 15.07 -2.70
C TYR A 37 6.11 13.87 -3.63
N ASN A 38 6.08 14.13 -4.94
CA ASN A 38 5.87 13.09 -5.95
C ASN A 38 6.98 12.05 -5.90
N THR A 39 8.25 12.46 -5.77
CA THR A 39 9.37 11.51 -5.63
C THR A 39 9.23 10.63 -4.39
N ALA A 40 8.82 11.20 -3.25
CA ALA A 40 8.61 10.42 -2.03
C ALA A 40 7.42 9.45 -2.17
N TRP A 41 6.34 9.89 -2.81
CA TRP A 41 5.16 9.07 -3.09
C TRP A 41 5.45 7.95 -4.09
N GLU A 42 6.19 8.23 -5.16
CA GLU A 42 6.63 7.26 -6.16
C GLU A 42 7.49 6.18 -5.51
N TYR A 43 8.51 6.57 -4.74
CA TYR A 43 9.33 5.62 -4.01
C TYR A 43 8.49 4.74 -3.07
N TYR A 44 7.59 5.34 -2.29
CA TYR A 44 6.69 4.59 -1.42
C TYR A 44 5.83 3.58 -2.20
N SER A 45 5.24 4.02 -3.31
CA SER A 45 4.36 3.21 -4.16
C SER A 45 5.11 2.05 -4.82
N GLU A 46 6.33 2.30 -5.31
CA GLU A 46 7.19 1.27 -5.89
C GLU A 46 7.54 0.19 -4.86
N GLN A 47 7.86 0.59 -3.63
CA GLN A 47 8.14 -0.37 -2.56
C GLN A 47 6.89 -1.20 -2.22
N LEU A 48 5.70 -0.58 -2.13
CA LEU A 48 4.44 -1.31 -1.93
C LEU A 48 4.18 -2.33 -3.04
N GLU A 49 4.37 -1.95 -4.30
CA GLU A 49 4.18 -2.85 -5.44
C GLU A 49 5.22 -3.97 -5.46
N ALA A 50 6.45 -3.69 -5.02
CA ALA A 50 7.52 -4.68 -4.87
C ALA A 50 7.38 -5.55 -3.62
N ASN A 51 6.37 -5.34 -2.76
CA ASN A 51 6.20 -6.13 -1.55
C ASN A 51 6.06 -7.61 -1.89
N THR A 52 6.88 -8.44 -1.25
CA THR A 52 6.85 -9.89 -1.41
C THR A 52 5.64 -10.48 -0.71
N THR A 53 4.98 -11.47 -1.30
CA THR A 53 3.88 -12.19 -0.67
C THR A 53 4.44 -13.29 0.24
N ILE A 54 3.90 -13.41 1.45
CA ILE A 54 4.29 -14.46 2.42
C ILE A 54 3.19 -15.50 2.65
N PHE A 55 1.99 -15.23 2.14
CA PHE A 55 0.83 -16.11 2.20
C PHE A 55 0.03 -16.01 0.90
N LYS A 56 -0.93 -16.91 0.73
CA LYS A 56 -1.84 -16.93 -0.42
C LYS A 56 -3.27 -16.65 0.06
N VAL A 57 -3.95 -15.70 -0.58
CA VAL A 57 -5.38 -15.47 -0.35
C VAL A 57 -6.12 -16.46 -1.22
N ASN A 58 -7.06 -17.24 -0.68
CA ASN A 58 -7.87 -18.15 -1.49
C ASN A 58 -9.35 -17.76 -1.42
N ASN A 59 -10.08 -18.06 -2.49
CA ASN A 59 -11.52 -17.92 -2.49
C ASN A 59 -12.16 -18.99 -1.61
N THR A 60 -13.37 -18.70 -1.14
CA THR A 60 -14.26 -19.72 -0.62
C THR A 60 -14.99 -20.42 -1.77
N THR A 61 -15.52 -21.61 -1.52
CA THR A 61 -16.32 -22.37 -2.50
C THR A 61 -17.52 -21.56 -3.01
N SER A 62 -18.18 -20.76 -2.16
CA SER A 62 -19.29 -19.91 -2.58
C SER A 62 -18.86 -18.81 -3.54
N THR A 63 -17.68 -18.22 -3.33
CA THR A 63 -17.13 -17.20 -4.23
C THR A 63 -16.77 -17.82 -5.58
N GLU A 64 -16.14 -19.00 -5.59
CA GLU A 64 -15.79 -19.71 -6.82
C GLU A 64 -17.03 -20.04 -7.68
N ALA A 65 -18.13 -20.47 -7.04
CA ALA A 65 -19.38 -20.76 -7.75
C ALA A 65 -19.98 -19.53 -8.45
N ILE A 66 -19.87 -18.33 -7.85
CA ILE A 66 -20.36 -17.08 -8.44
C ILE A 66 -19.49 -16.68 -9.63
N LEU A 67 -18.17 -16.77 -9.48
CA LEU A 67 -17.19 -16.35 -10.50
C LEU A 67 -17.22 -17.23 -11.75
N ALA A 68 -17.64 -18.49 -11.64
CA ALA A 68 -17.71 -19.43 -12.75
C ALA A 68 -18.55 -18.96 -13.95
N TYR A 69 -19.43 -17.97 -13.75
CA TYR A 69 -20.35 -17.47 -14.76
C TYR A 69 -20.05 -16.04 -15.22
N ASN A 70 -19.03 -15.38 -14.67
CA ASN A 70 -18.69 -13.99 -15.01
C ASN A 70 -17.17 -13.79 -15.10
N GLU A 71 -16.69 -13.58 -16.33
CA GLU A 71 -15.27 -13.37 -16.64
C GLU A 71 -14.74 -12.04 -16.10
N ASP A 72 -15.54 -10.97 -16.14
CA ASP A 72 -15.15 -9.64 -15.63
C ASP A 72 -14.96 -9.69 -14.11
N ASP A 73 -15.90 -10.30 -13.40
CA ASP A 73 -15.80 -10.50 -11.95
C ASP A 73 -14.60 -11.39 -11.60
N THR A 74 -14.31 -12.39 -12.43
CA THR A 74 -13.16 -13.27 -12.25
C THR A 74 -11.85 -12.48 -12.37
N ALA A 75 -11.72 -11.64 -13.40
CA ALA A 75 -10.55 -10.79 -13.60
C ALA A 75 -10.38 -9.79 -12.44
N PHE A 76 -11.48 -9.16 -12.01
CA PHE A 76 -11.50 -8.25 -10.87
C PHE A 76 -11.07 -8.96 -9.57
N ASN A 77 -11.62 -10.15 -9.29
CA ASN A 77 -11.29 -10.93 -8.10
C ASN A 77 -9.81 -11.35 -8.07
N ILE A 78 -9.26 -11.77 -9.22
CA ILE A 78 -7.82 -12.10 -9.32
C ILE A 78 -6.95 -10.89 -8.97
N LYS A 79 -7.31 -9.70 -9.49
CA LYS A 79 -6.58 -8.46 -9.18
C LYS A 79 -6.68 -8.14 -7.68
N HIS A 80 -7.88 -8.20 -7.11
CA HIS A 80 -8.11 -7.87 -5.71
C HIS A 80 -7.36 -8.82 -4.76
N ARG A 81 -7.39 -10.13 -5.03
CA ARG A 81 -6.63 -11.11 -4.26
C ARG A 81 -5.12 -10.85 -4.28
N LYS A 82 -4.55 -10.52 -5.44
CA LYS A 82 -3.12 -10.16 -5.54
C LYS A 82 -2.79 -8.91 -4.72
N THR A 83 -3.68 -7.93 -4.68
CA THR A 83 -3.51 -6.75 -3.82
C THR A 83 -3.52 -7.13 -2.34
N LEU A 84 -4.48 -7.97 -1.91
CA LEU A 84 -4.56 -8.44 -0.53
C LEU A 84 -3.33 -9.26 -0.10
N GLU A 85 -2.80 -10.10 -0.99
CA GLU A 85 -1.58 -10.89 -0.72
C GLU A 85 -0.35 -10.01 -0.48
N LYS A 86 -0.30 -8.82 -1.08
CA LYS A 86 0.79 -7.85 -0.92
C LYS A 86 0.55 -6.83 0.19
N ASP A 87 -0.62 -6.81 0.81
CA ASP A 87 -0.95 -5.81 1.82
C ASP A 87 -0.06 -5.99 3.06
N PRO A 88 0.74 -4.98 3.42
CA PRO A 88 1.71 -5.10 4.51
C PRO A 88 1.06 -5.28 5.89
N TYR A 89 -0.13 -4.73 6.10
CA TYR A 89 -0.83 -4.85 7.38
C TYR A 89 -1.44 -6.24 7.54
N ILE A 90 -2.01 -6.80 6.46
CA ILE A 90 -2.53 -8.17 6.47
C ILE A 90 -1.38 -9.17 6.66
N GLN A 91 -0.24 -8.96 6.01
CA GLN A 91 0.96 -9.78 6.21
C GLN A 91 1.46 -9.76 7.65
N GLU A 92 1.55 -8.58 8.27
CA GLU A 92 1.95 -8.48 9.67
C GLU A 92 0.93 -9.15 10.60
N ALA A 93 -0.36 -8.94 10.36
CA ALA A 93 -1.40 -9.61 11.14
C ALA A 93 -1.31 -11.14 11.04
N TYR A 94 -1.02 -11.66 9.84
CA TYR A 94 -0.78 -13.09 9.64
C TYR A 94 0.43 -13.61 10.45
N LEU A 95 1.55 -12.87 10.43
CA LEU A 95 2.74 -13.22 11.22
C LEU A 95 2.47 -13.20 12.73
N ILE A 96 1.78 -12.16 13.22
CA ILE A 96 1.39 -12.04 14.64
C ILE A 96 0.51 -13.22 15.06
N LEU A 97 -0.46 -13.62 14.22
CA LEU A 97 -1.33 -14.75 14.52
C LEU A 97 -0.53 -16.06 14.55
N ASN A 98 0.38 -16.27 13.60
CA ASN A 98 1.25 -17.45 13.60
C ASN A 98 2.14 -17.51 14.85
N ASP A 99 2.72 -16.38 15.28
CA ASP A 99 3.49 -16.29 16.52
C ASP A 99 2.64 -16.65 17.75
N ILE A 100 1.40 -16.16 17.81
CA ILE A 100 0.44 -16.46 18.90
C ILE A 100 0.08 -17.94 18.92
N PHE A 101 -0.17 -18.54 17.76
CA PHE A 101 -0.60 -19.93 17.63
C PHE A 101 0.56 -20.93 17.55
N GLN A 102 1.81 -20.46 17.50
CA GLN A 102 3.02 -21.27 17.29
C GLN A 102 2.96 -22.10 16.00
N LEU A 103 2.40 -21.52 14.94
CA LEU A 103 2.28 -22.11 13.61
C LEU A 103 3.39 -21.59 12.69
#